data_AF-P86701-F1
#
_entry.id   AF-P86701-F1
#
_cell.length_a   1.000
_cell.length_b   1.000
_cell.length_c   1.000
_cell.angle_alpha   90.00
_cell.angle_beta   90.00
_cell.angle_gamma   90.00
#
_symmetry.space_group_name_H-M   'P 1'
#
loop_
_entity.id
_entity.type
_entity.pdbx_description
1 polymer ?
#
loop_
_entity_poly.entity_id
_entity_poly.type
_entity_poly.pdbx_seq_one_letter_code
_entity_poly.pdbx_strand_id
1 'polypeptide(L)' 'GDDVKSACCDTCLCTKSNPPICRCVDIRETCHSACNSCVCTASIPPQCRFCYK' A
#
# COMPACT_ATOMS: atom_id res chain seq x y z
N GLY A 1 16.63 5.82 -4.75
CA GLY A 1 15.59 6.71 -4.19
C GLY A 1 14.38 5.87 -3.83
N ASP A 2 14.64 4.74 -3.18
CA ASP A 2 13.70 3.62 -3.01
C ASP A 2 12.99 3.69 -1.65
N ASP A 3 13.45 4.61 -0.80
CA ASP A 3 12.96 4.85 0.56
C ASP A 3 11.48 5.27 0.53
N VAL A 4 11.06 6.02 -0.49
CA VAL A 4 9.67 6.47 -0.66
C VAL A 4 8.73 5.31 -0.98
N LYS A 5 9.17 4.30 -1.75
CA LYS A 5 8.31 3.15 -2.05
C LYS A 5 8.07 2.31 -0.80
N SER A 6 9.11 2.02 -0.02
CA SER A 6 8.98 1.26 1.24
C SER A 6 8.13 2.01 2.26
N ALA A 7 8.23 3.34 2.30
CA ALA A 7 7.40 4.15 3.20
C ALA A 7 5.89 3.94 2.96
N CYS A 8 5.48 3.50 1.77
CA CYS A 8 4.09 3.25 1.41
C CYS A 8 3.71 1.78 1.35
N CYS A 9 4.62 0.95 0.85
CA CYS A 9 4.41 -0.47 0.71
C CYS A 9 5.75 -1.20 0.81
N ASP A 10 5.96 -1.86 1.94
CA ASP A 10 7.04 -2.80 2.18
C ASP A 10 6.78 -4.13 1.44
N THR A 11 5.53 -4.61 1.45
CA THR A 11 5.14 -5.89 0.85
C THR A 11 4.14 -5.71 -0.29
N CYS A 12 4.65 -5.82 -1.53
CA CYS A 12 3.82 -5.83 -2.73
C CYS A 12 3.73 -7.25 -3.32
N LEU A 13 2.51 -7.75 -3.50
CA LEU A 13 2.26 -9.05 -4.13
C LEU A 13 1.67 -8.86 -5.52
N CYS A 14 2.28 -9.50 -6.52
CA CYS A 14 1.86 -9.43 -7.92
C CYS A 14 1.41 -10.80 -8.44
N THR A 15 0.40 -10.80 -9.31
CA THR A 15 0.03 -11.99 -10.07
C THR A 15 1.12 -12.34 -11.08
N LYS A 16 1.36 -13.63 -11.31
CA LYS A 16 2.26 -14.12 -12.36
C LYS A 16 1.54 -14.14 -13.71
N SER A 17 1.21 -12.96 -14.22
CA SER A 17 0.52 -12.73 -15.50
C SER A 17 1.21 -11.63 -16.29
N ASN A 18 0.82 -11.44 -17.56
CA ASN A 18 1.29 -10.33 -18.39
C ASN A 18 0.08 -9.51 -18.91
N PRO A 19 -0.17 -8.29 -18.39
CA PRO A 19 0.59 -7.60 -17.33
C PRO A 19 0.37 -8.22 -15.93
N PRO A 20 1.32 -8.03 -14.99
CA PRO A 20 1.13 -8.41 -13.60
C PRO A 20 0.16 -7.45 -12.92
N ILE A 21 -0.77 -7.97 -12.14
CA ILE A 21 -1.65 -7.19 -11.28
C ILE A 21 -1.03 -7.20 -9.89
N CYS A 22 -0.54 -6.05 -9.44
CA CYS A 22 0.14 -5.88 -8.16
C CYS A 22 -0.76 -5.21 -7.13
N ARG A 23 -0.68 -5.66 -5.88
CA ARG A 23 -1.37 -5.04 -4.76
C ARG A 23 -0.46 -4.99 -3.55
N CYS A 24 -0.43 -3.84 -2.89
CA CYS A 24 0.20 -3.74 -1.57
C CYS A 24 -0.60 -4.58 -0.57
N VAL A 25 0.04 -5.37 0.29
CA VAL A 25 -0.67 -6.15 1.33
C VAL A 25 -0.39 -5.65 2.74
N ASP A 26 0.42 -4.61 2.88
CA ASP A 26 0.67 -4.01 4.18
C ASP A 26 -0.59 -3.38 4.73
N ILE A 27 -0.76 -3.56 6.04
CA ILE A 27 -1.80 -2.94 6.84
C ILE A 27 -1.08 -2.03 7.82
N ARG A 28 -1.43 -0.75 7.81
CA ARG A 28 -0.91 0.23 8.75
C ARG A 28 -2.06 0.93 9.45
N GLU A 29 -1.80 1.49 10.62
CA GLU A 29 -2.78 2.32 11.33
C GLU A 29 -2.88 3.73 10.74
N THR A 30 -1.86 4.17 9.98
CA THR A 30 -1.81 5.49 9.40
C THR A 30 -1.27 5.46 7.98
N CYS A 31 -1.70 6.44 7.19
CA CYS A 31 -1.17 6.69 5.85
C CYS A 31 0.11 7.53 5.95
N HIS A 32 1.17 7.10 5.28
CA HIS A 32 2.39 7.91 5.19
C HIS A 32 2.17 9.06 4.18
N SER A 33 2.66 10.27 4.47
CA SER A 33 2.41 11.47 3.66
C SER A 33 3.00 11.39 2.25
N ALA A 34 4.07 10.61 2.08
CA ALA A 34 4.68 10.36 0.77
C ALA A 34 3.82 9.45 -0.13
N CYS A 35 2.72 8.91 0.37
CA CYS A 35 1.84 8.02 -0.37
C CYS A 35 0.79 8.79 -1.16
N ASN A 36 0.83 8.67 -2.49
CA ASN A 36 -0.14 9.32 -3.38
C ASN A 36 -1.59 8.89 -3.13
N SER A 37 -1.82 7.63 -2.72
CA SER A 37 -3.16 7.13 -2.44
C SER A 37 -3.13 6.11 -1.33
N CYS A 38 -3.82 6.41 -0.24
CA CYS A 38 -3.97 5.54 0.90
C CYS A 38 -5.42 5.61 1.38
N VAL A 39 -6.00 4.45 1.66
CA VAL A 39 -7.40 4.31 2.08
C VAL A 39 -7.44 3.51 3.36
N CYS A 40 -8.16 4.01 4.36
CA CYS A 40 -8.32 3.37 5.65
C CYS A 40 -9.74 2.87 5.85
N THR A 41 -9.89 1.74 6.54
CA THR A 41 -11.18 1.29 7.06
C THR A 41 -11.63 2.19 8.21
N ALA A 42 -12.94 2.40 8.33
CA ALA A 42 -13.55 3.05 9.49
C ALA A 42 -13.67 2.08 10.68
N SER A 43 -12.55 1.49 11.10
CA SER A 43 -12.43 0.59 12.25
C SER A 43 -11.44 1.17 13.27
N ILE A 44 -11.40 0.59 14.48
CA ILE A 44 -10.43 0.96 15.52
C ILE A 44 -9.68 -0.32 15.93
N PRO A 45 -8.36 -0.43 15.65
CA PRO A 45 -7.57 0.51 14.86
C PRO A 45 -8.01 0.54 13.37
N PRO A 46 -7.78 1.66 12.67
CA PRO A 46 -8.01 1.74 11.23
C PRO A 46 -7.01 0.85 10.49
N GLN A 47 -7.46 0.18 9.44
CA GLN A 47 -6.61 -0.62 8.56
C GLN A 47 -6.41 0.16 7.26
N CYS A 48 -5.30 0.86 7.18
CA CYS A 48 -4.89 1.66 6.03
C CYS A 48 -4.08 0.82 5.05
N ARG A 49 -4.43 0.93 3.77
CA ARG A 49 -3.77 0.24 2.67
C ARG A 49 -3.42 1.22 1.57
N PHE A 50 -2.22 1.05 1.01
CA PHE A 50 -1.79 1.78 -0.17
C PHE A 50 -2.43 1.21 -1.44
N CYS A 51 -2.94 2.10 -2.28
CA CYS A 51 -3.44 1.75 -3.61
C CYS A 51 -2.49 2.32 -4.67
N TYR A 52 -1.71 1.46 -5.33
CA TYR A 52 -1.15 1.84 -6.63
C TYR A 52 -2.34 1.93 -7.60
N LYS A 53 -2.55 3.10 -8.21
CA LYS A 53 -3.38 3.17 -9.42
C LYS A 53 -2.59 2.63 -10.60
#